data_AF-A0A2M8LF93-F1
#
_entry.id   AF-A0A2M8LF93-F1
#
_cell.length_a   1.000
_cell.length_b   1.000
_cell.length_c   1.000
_cell.angle_alpha   90.00
_cell.angle_beta   90.00
_cell.angle_gamma   90.00
#
_symmetry.space_group_name_H-M   'P 1'
#
loop_
_entity.id
_entity.type
_entity.pdbx_description
1 polymer ?
#
loop_
_entity_poly.entity_id
_entity_poly.type
_entity_poly.pdbx_seq_one_letter_code
_entity_poly.pdbx_strand_id
1 'polypeptide(L)'
;MNVPSALYELLGIFATASPPYNLTLLHYDAVAGEFGDYVFWLDVAGNGEAPRLQECLDKIGRLRQVKEVFCLGSCPATTNL
;
A
#
# COMPACT_ATOMS: atom_id res chain seq x y z
N MET A 1 10.42 9.88 -6.06
CA MET A 1 11.88 9.81 -5.84
C MET A 1 12.18 8.65 -4.90
N ASN A 2 12.93 7.66 -5.36
CA ASN A 2 13.35 6.49 -4.60
C ASN A 2 14.41 6.88 -3.56
N VAL A 3 13.97 7.03 -2.31
CA VAL A 3 14.84 7.35 -1.17
C VAL A 3 14.86 6.17 -0.20
N PRO A 4 15.98 5.94 0.52
CA PRO A 4 16.02 4.92 1.55
C PRO A 4 14.88 5.07 2.55
N SER A 5 14.36 3.93 3.03
CA SER A 5 13.26 3.85 4.01
C SER A 5 11.87 4.27 3.54
N ALA A 6 11.71 4.78 2.30
CA ALA A 6 10.41 5.16 1.75
C ALA A 6 9.35 4.05 1.87
N LEU A 7 9.72 2.83 1.45
CA LEU A 7 8.87 1.65 1.56
C LEU A 7 8.62 1.25 3.02
N TYR A 8 9.63 1.34 3.88
CA TYR A 8 9.52 1.00 5.30
C TYR A 8 8.46 1.87 6.01
N GLU A 9 8.48 3.18 5.77
CA GLU A 9 7.50 4.11 6.33
C GLU A 9 6.07 3.79 5.87
N LEU A 10 5.90 3.48 4.59
CA LEU A 10 4.61 3.07 4.02
C LEU A 10 4.09 1.79 4.69
N LEU A 11 4.91 0.74 4.73
CA LEU A 11 4.53 -0.55 5.34
C LEU A 11 4.25 -0.41 6.84
N GLY A 12 4.95 0.49 7.52
CA GLY A 12 4.74 0.81 8.92
C GLY A 12 3.33 1.30 9.22
N ILE A 13 2.66 1.99 8.30
CA ILE A 13 1.27 2.46 8.48
C ILE A 13 0.31 1.27 8.59
N PHE A 14 0.45 0.26 7.74
CA PHE A 14 -0.38 -0.94 7.78
C PHE A 14 -0.05 -1.82 8.99
N ALA A 15 1.24 -1.93 9.32
CA ALA A 15 1.71 -2.74 10.44
C ALA A 15 1.34 -2.17 11.83
N THR A 16 1.16 -0.86 11.94
CA THR A 16 0.81 -0.19 13.21
C THR A 16 -0.69 0.12 13.34
N ALA A 17 -1.50 -0.23 12.33
CA ALA A 17 -2.95 -0.23 12.46
C ALA A 17 -3.39 -1.22 13.56
N SER A 18 -4.59 -1.01 14.15
CA SER A 18 -5.09 -1.87 15.23
C SER A 18 -6.54 -2.33 15.00
N PRO A 19 -6.78 -3.61 14.64
CA PRO A 19 -5.78 -4.62 14.28
C PRO A 19 -4.90 -4.25 13.08
N PRO A 20 -3.68 -4.80 13.01
CA PRO A 20 -2.77 -4.60 11.90
C PRO A 20 -3.31 -5.26 10.63
N TYR A 21 -2.97 -4.69 9.48
CA TYR A 21 -3.29 -5.30 8.18
C TYR A 21 -2.21 -6.31 7.79
N ASN A 22 -2.65 -7.50 7.37
CA ASN A 22 -1.75 -8.50 6.80
C ASN A 22 -1.55 -8.20 5.32
N LEU A 23 -0.30 -8.04 4.90
CA LEU A 23 0.08 -7.94 3.50
C LEU A 23 0.18 -9.35 2.90
N THR A 24 -0.54 -9.59 1.82
CA THR A 24 -0.54 -10.87 1.10
C THR A 24 0.22 -10.80 -0.22
N LEU A 25 0.45 -9.59 -0.75
CA LEU A 25 1.25 -9.33 -1.93
C LEU A 25 2.03 -8.03 -1.76
N LEU A 26 3.30 -8.05 -2.18
CA LEU A 26 4.14 -6.87 -2.36
C LEU A 26 4.97 -7.09 -3.62
N HIS A 27 4.65 -6.33 -4.67
CA HIS A 27 5.39 -6.33 -5.93
C HIS A 27 5.81 -4.90 -6.28
N TYR A 28 6.90 -4.76 -7.03
CA TYR A 28 7.37 -3.44 -7.46
C TYR A 28 7.82 -3.47 -8.92
N ASP A 29 7.55 -2.37 -9.62
CA ASP A 29 8.04 -2.11 -10.97
C ASP A 29 8.64 -0.70 -11.04
N ALA A 30 9.69 -0.53 -11.83
CA ALA A 30 10.18 0.80 -12.16
C ALA A 30 9.20 1.48 -13.14
N VAL A 31 8.93 2.77 -12.96
CA VAL A 31 8.10 3.53 -13.91
C VAL A 31 8.90 3.72 -15.20
N ALA A 32 8.36 3.23 -16.32
CA ALA A 32 9.03 3.35 -17.61
C ALA A 32 9.23 4.82 -17.99
N GLY A 33 10.49 5.21 -18.24
CA GLY A 33 10.86 6.58 -18.62
C GLY A 33 11.08 7.55 -17.45
N GLU A 34 10.82 7.17 -16.20
CA GLU A 34 11.13 7.99 -15.02
C GLU A 34 12.27 7.36 -14.20
N PHE A 35 13.41 8.06 -14.10
CA PHE A 35 14.53 7.56 -13.30
C PHE A 35 14.25 7.70 -11.80
N GLY A 36 14.22 6.57 -11.09
CA GLY A 36 14.09 6.55 -9.64
C GLY A 36 12.65 6.67 -9.14
N ASP A 37 11.64 6.45 -9.99
CA ASP A 37 10.25 6.29 -9.56
C ASP A 37 9.80 4.84 -9.73
N TYR A 38 9.02 4.37 -8.77
CA TYR A 38 8.57 2.99 -8.66
C TYR A 38 7.07 2.95 -8.38
N VAL A 39 6.40 1.98 -8.96
CA VAL A 39 5.04 1.58 -8.57
C VAL A 39 5.16 0.39 -7.64
N PHE A 40 4.47 0.46 -6.50
CA PHE A 40 4.32 -0.67 -5.59
C PHE A 40 2.89 -1.17 -5.66
N TRP A 41 2.74 -2.47 -5.93
CA TRP A 41 1.46 -3.17 -5.92
C TRP A 41 1.36 -3.94 -4.60
N LEU A 42 0.24 -3.76 -3.89
CA LEU A 42 0.04 -4.25 -2.54
C LEU A 42 -1.34 -4.89 -2.43
N ASP A 43 -1.38 -6.12 -1.91
CA ASP A 43 -2.63 -6.72 -1.44
C ASP A 43 -2.61 -6.75 0.09
N VAL A 44 -3.70 -6.30 0.70
CA VAL A 44 -3.91 -6.37 2.15
C VAL A 44 -5.18 -7.16 2.46
N ALA A 45 -5.10 -8.06 3.42
CA ALA A 45 -6.27 -8.79 3.90
C ALA A 45 -7.12 -7.87 4.79
N GLY A 46 -8.32 -7.54 4.33
CA GLY A 46 -9.25 -6.69 5.06
C GLY A 46 -10.48 -6.32 4.23
N ASN A 47 -11.43 -5.63 4.86
CA ASN A 47 -12.56 -5.06 4.15
C ASN A 47 -12.15 -3.71 3.51
N GLY A 48 -12.31 -3.59 2.19
CA GLY A 48 -12.04 -2.36 1.44
C GLY A 48 -12.86 -1.15 1.88
N GLU A 49 -14.06 -1.38 2.41
CA GLU A 49 -14.96 -0.32 2.89
C GLU A 49 -14.72 0.05 4.36
N ALA A 50 -13.76 -0.60 5.04
CA ALA A 50 -13.46 -0.29 6.43
C ALA A 50 -12.93 1.15 6.53
N PRO A 51 -13.52 2.03 7.36
CA PRO A 51 -13.06 3.42 7.52
C PRO A 51 -11.58 3.52 7.88
N ARG A 52 -11.06 2.54 8.63
CA ARG A 52 -9.64 2.47 9.00
C ARG A 52 -8.71 2.25 7.79
N LEU A 53 -9.16 1.49 6.78
CA LEU A 53 -8.34 1.31 5.58
C LEU A 53 -8.20 2.65 4.87
N GLN A 54 -9.30 3.40 4.76
CA GLN A 54 -9.27 4.74 4.21
C GLN A 54 -8.32 5.66 5.00
N GLU A 55 -8.35 5.63 6.33
CA GLU A 55 -7.39 6.39 7.15
C GLU A 55 -5.93 6.00 6.88
N CYS A 56 -5.65 4.72 6.62
CA CYS A 56 -4.31 4.25 6.27
C CYS A 56 -3.89 4.77 4.89
N LEU A 57 -4.77 4.67 3.89
CA LEU A 57 -4.53 5.18 2.54
C LEU A 57 -4.31 6.70 2.54
N ASP A 58 -5.09 7.44 3.34
CA ASP A 58 -4.93 8.88 3.51
C ASP A 58 -3.57 9.24 4.16
N LYS A 59 -3.10 8.46 5.15
CA LYS A 59 -1.77 8.65 5.73
C LYS A 59 -0.67 8.40 4.70
N ILE A 60 -0.80 7.35 3.89
CA ILE A 60 0.15 7.03 2.81
C ILE A 60 0.18 8.15 1.78
N GLY A 61 -0.98 8.66 1.36
CA GLY A 61 -1.07 9.77 0.39
C GLY A 61 -0.49 11.09 0.88
N ARG A 62 -0.19 11.24 2.18
CA ARG A 62 0.49 12.40 2.75
C ARG A 62 2.01 12.23 2.88
N LEU A 63 2.54 11.04 2.61
CA LEU A 63 3.98 10.80 2.62
C LEU A 63 4.65 11.54 1.45
N ARG A 64 5.71 12.29 1.72
CA ARG A 64 6.39 13.13 0.71
C ARG A 64 6.90 12.34 -0.50
N GLN A 65 7.29 11.10 -0.29
CA GLN A 65 7.83 10.18 -1.29
C GLN A 65 6.76 9.51 -2.16
N VAL A 66 5.49 9.58 -1.77
CA VAL A 66 4.36 9.00 -2.49
C VAL A 66 3.76 10.07 -3.40
N LYS A 67 3.73 9.80 -4.71
CA LYS A 67 3.09 10.71 -5.67
C LYS A 67 1.57 10.49 -5.68
N GLU A 68 1.15 9.23 -5.75
CA GLU A 68 -0.24 8.84 -5.93
C GLU A 68 -0.52 7.51 -5.20
N VAL A 69 -1.78 7.32 -4.81
CA VAL A 69 -2.29 6.08 -4.20
C VAL A 69 -3.61 5.74 -4.86
N PHE A 70 -3.75 4.51 -5.33
CA PHE A 70 -4.98 4.02 -5.95
C PHE A 70 -5.44 2.73 -5.26
N CYS A 71 -6.72 2.69 -4.86
CA CYS A 71 -7.37 1.45 -4.48
C CYS A 71 -7.99 0.82 -5.73
N LEU A 72 -7.42 -0.29 -6.20
CA LEU A 72 -7.84 -0.93 -7.45
C LEU A 72 -9.09 -1.81 -7.30
N GLY A 73 -9.38 -2.25 -6.08
CA GLY A 73 -10.58 -3.03 -5.79
C GLY A 73 -10.53 -3.69 -4.41
N SER A 74 -11.67 -4.21 -4.01
CA SER A 74 -11.84 -5.06 -2.83
C SER A 74 -12.70 -6.24 -3.24
N CYS A 75 -12.18 -7.45 -3.09
CA CYS A 75 -12.88 -8.67 -3.44
C CYS A 75 -12.99 -9.61 -2.23
N PRO A 76 -14.03 -10.47 -2.18
CA PRO A 76 -14.08 -11.53 -1.19
C PRO A 76 -12.85 -12.41 -1.31
N ALA A 77 -12.24 -12.77 -0.17
CA ALA A 77 -11.15 -13.73 -0.16
C ALA A 77 -11.65 -15.06 -0.74
N THR A 78 -11.09 -15.50 -1.85
CA THR A 78 -11.36 -16.80 -2.43
C THR A 78 -10.62 -17.86 -1.62
N THR A 79 -11.37 -18.63 -0.83
CA THR A 79 -10.86 -19.80 -0.09
C THR A 79 -10.61 -20.97 -1.06
N ASN A 80 -9.65 -20.83 -1.97
CA ASN A 80 -9.10 -21.99 -2.67
C ASN A 80 -7.83 -22.41 -1.93
N LEU A 81 -8.03 -23.10 -0.80
CA LEU A 81 -7.01 -23.90 -0.12
C LEU A 81 -7.00 -25.31 -0.73
#